data_AF-A0A3C1PZU4-F1
#
_entry.id   AF-A0A3C1PZU4-F1
#
_cell.length_a   1.000
_cell.length_b   1.000
_cell.length_c   1.000
_cell.angle_alpha   90.00
_cell.angle_beta   90.00
_cell.angle_gamma   90.00
#
_symmetry.space_group_name_H-M   'P 1'
#
loop_
_entity.id
_entity.type
_entity.pdbx_description
1 polymer ?
#
loop_
_entity_poly.entity_id
_entity_poly.type
_entity_poly.pdbx_seq_one_letter_code
_entity_poly.pdbx_strand_id
1 'polypeptide(L)'
;MNRRIIPLICSLCFLTHCSSTTSESSLEASTIPVLSSPARANTWGIPEKTQMKDGYQLLYTNPSNSKEKLIITGSNKLMFFLLYPPHIRGTRIINGRAIEVDEAQLWKKALVADQTVKWYHAHLPSAHYGSIFRTLGTELKDGSGKIGQYRIEVEGTKNQMRNWLSELSFPQ
;
A
#
# COMPACT_ATOMS: atom_id res chain seq x y z
N MET A 1 38.35 43.99 50.87
CA MET A 1 37.56 42.81 50.45
C MET A 1 37.56 42.75 48.92
N ASN A 2 38.11 41.65 48.39
CA ASN A 2 37.85 40.96 47.11
C ASN A 2 37.68 41.79 45.81
N ARG A 3 38.60 41.71 44.82
CA ARG A 3 38.71 40.64 43.78
C ARG A 3 37.39 40.47 43.01
N ARG A 4 37.28 40.56 41.68
CA ARG A 4 38.19 40.19 40.57
C ARG A 4 37.67 40.80 39.25
N ILE A 5 38.61 41.18 38.39
CA ILE A 5 38.45 41.36 36.94
C ILE A 5 38.27 39.98 36.32
N ILE A 6 37.32 39.82 35.39
CA ILE A 6 37.21 38.63 34.53
C ILE A 6 37.52 39.07 33.09
N PRO A 7 38.70 38.74 32.54
CA PRO A 7 38.91 38.71 31.11
C PRO A 7 38.61 37.30 30.60
N LEU A 8 37.72 37.16 29.62
CA LEU A 8 37.59 35.92 28.85
C LEU A 8 38.39 36.10 27.55
N ILE A 9 39.61 35.57 27.54
CA ILE A 9 40.45 35.43 26.36
C ILE A 9 40.68 33.93 26.11
N CYS A 10 40.64 33.59 24.83
CA CYS A 10 41.24 32.44 24.18
C CYS A 10 40.62 31.06 24.35
N SER A 11 40.15 30.61 23.19
CA SER A 11 40.68 29.47 22.43
C SER A 11 39.70 28.33 22.33
N LEU A 12 39.28 28.07 21.08
CA LEU A 12 39.47 26.76 20.45
C LEU A 12 39.14 26.89 18.96
N CYS A 13 40.20 27.12 18.18
CA CYS A 13 40.25 26.73 16.78
C CYS A 13 40.38 25.21 16.71
N PHE A 14 39.34 24.54 16.23
CA PHE A 14 39.43 23.27 15.50
C PHE A 14 38.42 23.39 14.35
N LEU A 15 38.85 23.78 13.15
CA LEU A 15 39.18 22.85 12.06
C LEU A 15 38.26 21.61 12.06
N THR A 16 37.28 21.58 11.16
CA THR A 16 37.25 20.61 10.03
C THR A 16 35.96 20.73 9.23
N HIS A 17 36.12 20.84 7.90
CA HIS A 17 35.23 20.35 6.84
C HIS A 17 33.71 20.29 7.12
N CYS A 18 32.97 21.33 6.72
CA CYS A 18 31.66 21.08 6.13
C CYS A 18 31.89 20.64 4.69
N SER A 19 32.32 19.39 4.52
CA SER A 19 32.10 18.68 3.27
C SER A 19 30.63 18.85 2.91
N SER A 20 30.38 19.33 1.71
CA SER A 20 29.13 19.14 1.01
C SER A 20 28.84 17.64 0.96
N THR A 21 28.19 17.10 1.99
CA THR A 21 27.37 15.92 1.81
C THR A 21 26.20 16.39 0.98
N THR A 22 26.39 16.38 -0.35
CA THR A 22 25.36 15.81 -1.20
C THR A 22 24.94 14.55 -0.48
N SER A 23 23.74 14.57 0.12
CA SER A 23 23.04 13.33 0.40
C SER A 23 22.97 12.63 -0.94
N GLU A 24 23.96 11.78 -1.20
CA GLU A 24 23.85 10.68 -2.12
C GLU A 24 22.59 9.98 -1.66
N SER A 25 21.51 10.33 -2.36
CA SER A 25 20.28 9.61 -2.37
C SER A 25 20.67 8.16 -2.62
N SER A 26 20.78 7.39 -1.54
CA SER A 26 21.04 5.95 -1.52
C SER A 26 19.83 5.17 -2.07
N LEU A 27 19.19 5.72 -3.09
CA LEU A 27 18.41 5.01 -4.09
C LEU A 27 19.41 4.37 -5.08
N GLU A 28 20.35 3.58 -4.57
CA GLU A 28 20.63 2.33 -5.28
C GLU A 28 19.27 1.66 -5.48
N ALA A 29 18.99 1.15 -6.67
CA ALA A 29 17.70 0.59 -7.06
C ALA A 29 17.28 -0.52 -6.09
N SER A 30 16.72 -0.14 -4.95
CA SER A 30 16.34 -1.02 -3.88
C SER A 30 15.17 -1.82 -4.42
N THR A 31 15.41 -3.10 -4.67
CA THR A 31 14.40 -4.03 -5.10
C THR A 31 13.25 -3.96 -4.12
N ILE A 32 12.10 -3.45 -4.57
CA ILE A 32 10.89 -3.31 -3.77
C ILE A 32 10.54 -4.69 -3.21
N PRO A 33 10.32 -4.85 -1.89
CA PRO A 33 9.95 -6.14 -1.31
C PRO A 33 8.69 -6.68 -1.98
N VAL A 34 8.70 -7.97 -2.32
CA VAL A 34 7.55 -8.59 -2.99
C VAL A 34 6.52 -8.99 -1.95
N LEU A 35 5.46 -8.22 -1.81
CA LEU A 35 4.25 -8.63 -1.12
C LEU A 35 3.48 -9.63 -1.99
N SER A 36 3.09 -10.77 -1.40
CA SER A 36 2.38 -11.85 -2.12
C SER A 36 1.34 -12.53 -1.21
N SER A 37 0.52 -13.41 -1.78
CA SER A 37 -0.37 -14.30 -1.03
C SER A 37 -0.01 -15.77 -1.26
N PRO A 38 0.71 -16.41 -0.32
CA PRO A 38 0.94 -17.86 -0.37
C PRO A 38 -0.35 -18.68 -0.33
N ALA A 39 -1.34 -18.22 0.46
CA ALA A 39 -2.64 -18.87 0.55
C ALA A 39 -3.37 -18.89 -0.81
N ARG A 40 -3.44 -17.76 -1.51
CA ARG A 40 -4.03 -17.72 -2.86
C ARG A 40 -3.21 -18.50 -3.88
N ALA A 41 -1.88 -18.46 -3.78
CA ALA A 41 -1.01 -19.26 -4.65
C ALA A 41 -1.31 -20.76 -4.54
N ASN A 42 -1.52 -21.25 -3.32
CA ASN A 42 -1.85 -22.65 -3.06
C ASN A 42 -3.26 -23.04 -3.56
N THR A 43 -4.24 -22.14 -3.44
CA THR A 43 -5.63 -22.46 -3.81
C THR A 43 -5.97 -22.20 -5.27
N TRP A 44 -5.35 -21.20 -5.90
CA TRP A 44 -5.70 -20.73 -7.25
C TRP A 44 -4.55 -20.87 -8.25
N GLY A 45 -3.35 -21.18 -7.78
CA GLY A 45 -2.15 -21.29 -8.61
C GLY A 45 -1.27 -20.03 -8.56
N ILE A 46 -0.12 -20.14 -9.22
CA ILE A 46 0.90 -19.08 -9.28
C ILE A 46 0.28 -17.81 -9.90
N PRO A 47 0.51 -16.62 -9.31
CA PRO A 47 -0.02 -15.39 -9.87
C PRO A 47 0.62 -15.05 -11.22
N GLU A 48 -0.16 -14.44 -12.10
CA GLU A 48 0.40 -13.75 -13.26
C GLU A 48 1.22 -12.56 -12.77
N LYS A 49 2.47 -12.45 -13.23
CA LYS A 49 3.38 -11.37 -12.86
C LYS A 49 3.61 -10.44 -14.05
N THR A 50 3.34 -9.16 -13.86
CA THR A 50 3.69 -8.10 -14.82
C THR A 50 4.77 -7.21 -14.22
N GLN A 51 5.91 -7.10 -14.91
CA GLN A 51 6.94 -6.13 -14.55
C GLN A 51 6.51 -4.74 -15.03
N MET A 52 6.54 -3.76 -14.13
CA MET A 52 6.27 -2.36 -14.45
C MET A 52 7.58 -1.57 -14.41
N LYS A 53 7.60 -0.38 -15.02
CA LYS A 53 8.77 0.52 -15.01
C LYS A 53 9.29 0.78 -13.59
N ASP A 54 8.36 0.96 -12.66
CA ASP A 54 8.59 1.43 -11.31
C ASP A 54 8.17 0.40 -10.25
N GLY A 55 8.06 -0.88 -10.62
CA GLY A 55 7.57 -1.92 -9.71
C GLY A 55 7.01 -3.15 -10.38
N TYR A 56 6.00 -3.77 -9.78
CA TYR A 56 5.40 -5.01 -10.26
C TYR A 56 3.89 -5.05 -10.00
N GLN A 57 3.22 -5.94 -10.72
CA GLN A 57 1.85 -6.36 -10.42
C GLN A 57 1.81 -7.89 -10.34
N LEU A 58 1.13 -8.41 -9.32
CA LEU A 58 0.73 -9.81 -9.21
C LEU A 58 -0.80 -9.89 -9.32
N LEU A 59 -1.29 -10.74 -10.21
CA LEU A 59 -2.72 -11.04 -10.37
C LEU A 59 -2.98 -12.50 -10.03
N TYR A 60 -3.81 -12.73 -9.02
CA TYR A 60 -4.37 -14.04 -8.70
C TYR A 60 -5.84 -14.05 -9.13
N THR A 61 -6.23 -15.05 -9.92
CA THR A 61 -7.62 -15.22 -10.38
C THR A 61 -8.13 -16.58 -9.91
N ASN A 62 -9.30 -16.62 -9.28
CA ASN A 62 -9.92 -17.88 -8.91
C ASN A 62 -10.31 -18.67 -10.19
N PRO A 63 -9.78 -19.88 -10.43
CA PRO A 63 -10.08 -20.66 -11.63
C PRO A 63 -11.55 -21.08 -11.72
N SER A 64 -12.26 -21.14 -10.60
CA SER A 64 -13.68 -21.49 -10.54
C SER A 64 -14.62 -20.27 -10.62
N ASN A 65 -14.09 -19.05 -10.46
CA ASN A 65 -14.89 -17.83 -10.52
C ASN A 65 -14.03 -16.64 -10.97
N SER A 66 -14.16 -16.27 -12.25
CA SER A 66 -13.38 -15.16 -12.84
C SER A 66 -13.73 -13.77 -12.28
N LYS A 67 -14.74 -13.65 -11.40
CA LYS A 67 -15.05 -12.43 -10.66
C LYS A 67 -14.48 -12.40 -9.25
N GLU A 68 -13.61 -13.35 -8.93
CA GLU A 68 -12.80 -13.36 -7.71
C GLU A 68 -11.34 -13.21 -8.06
N LYS A 69 -10.79 -12.03 -7.77
CA LYS A 69 -9.41 -11.67 -8.08
C LYS A 69 -8.75 -10.96 -6.93
N LEU A 70 -7.45 -11.18 -6.79
CA LEU A 70 -6.57 -10.41 -5.93
C LEU A 70 -5.47 -9.81 -6.81
N ILE A 71 -5.38 -8.49 -6.82
CA ILE A 71 -4.34 -7.75 -7.54
C ILE A 71 -3.47 -7.06 -6.51
N ILE A 72 -2.16 -7.26 -6.59
CA ILE A 72 -1.17 -6.59 -5.76
C ILE A 72 -0.25 -5.80 -6.66
N THR A 73 -0.27 -4.47 -6.53
CA THR A 73 0.70 -3.59 -7.17
C THR A 73 1.72 -3.14 -6.13
N GLY A 74 3.00 -3.41 -6.39
CA GLY A 74 4.12 -2.86 -5.61
C GLY A 74 4.89 -1.85 -6.45
N SER A 75 5.32 -0.73 -5.87
CA SER A 75 6.06 0.32 -6.56
C SER A 75 7.12 0.98 -5.67
N ASN A 76 8.16 1.53 -6.31
CA ASN A 76 9.13 2.43 -5.67
C ASN A 76 8.67 3.90 -5.67
N LYS A 77 7.54 4.20 -6.32
CA LYS A 77 6.94 5.53 -6.35
C LYS A 77 5.78 5.62 -5.38
N LEU A 78 5.66 6.79 -4.76
CA LEU A 78 4.52 7.12 -3.92
C LEU A 78 3.23 6.92 -4.71
N MET A 79 2.34 6.09 -4.17
CA MET A 79 1.03 5.91 -4.75
C MET A 79 0.10 7.03 -4.29
N PHE A 80 -0.74 7.50 -5.21
CA PHE A 80 -1.73 8.52 -4.90
C PHE A 80 -2.57 8.13 -3.69
N PHE A 81 -2.68 9.07 -2.74
CA PHE A 81 -3.50 8.95 -1.54
C PHE A 81 -4.70 9.88 -1.61
N LEU A 82 -5.70 9.57 -0.80
CA LEU A 82 -6.95 10.28 -0.68
C LEU A 82 -7.18 10.64 0.78
N LEU A 83 -7.63 11.87 1.03
CA LEU A 83 -7.97 12.31 2.38
C LEU A 83 -9.23 11.58 2.90
N TYR A 84 -10.23 11.44 2.03
CA TYR A 84 -11.50 10.76 2.29
C TYR A 84 -11.71 9.65 1.27
N PRO A 85 -12.38 8.53 1.63
CA PRO A 85 -12.74 7.54 0.64
C PRO A 85 -13.73 8.17 -0.36
N PRO A 86 -13.63 7.89 -1.66
CA PRO A 86 -14.61 8.35 -2.63
C PRO A 86 -16.00 7.82 -2.28
N HIS A 87 -17.05 8.53 -2.72
CA HIS A 87 -18.38 7.95 -2.69
C HIS A 87 -18.44 6.70 -3.57
N ILE A 88 -19.22 5.70 -3.16
CA ILE A 88 -19.52 4.57 -4.03
C ILE A 88 -20.71 4.96 -4.91
N ARG A 89 -20.50 4.92 -6.23
CA ARG A 89 -21.48 5.35 -7.22
C ARG A 89 -21.81 4.24 -8.20
N GLY A 90 -23.03 4.26 -8.73
CA GLY A 90 -23.49 3.39 -9.81
C GLY A 90 -24.93 2.94 -9.59
N THR A 91 -25.30 1.79 -10.17
CA THR A 91 -26.69 1.29 -10.10
C THR A 91 -26.73 -0.03 -9.33
N ARG A 92 -27.69 -0.17 -8.40
CA ARG A 92 -28.01 -1.44 -7.72
C ARG A 92 -29.42 -1.89 -8.08
N ILE A 93 -29.63 -3.20 -8.16
CA ILE A 93 -30.98 -3.77 -8.22
C ILE A 93 -31.45 -4.01 -6.78
N ILE A 94 -32.49 -3.29 -6.36
CA ILE A 94 -33.12 -3.43 -5.04
C ILE A 94 -34.59 -3.76 -5.27
N ASN A 95 -35.05 -4.90 -4.77
CA ASN A 95 -36.43 -5.39 -4.98
C ASN A 95 -36.85 -5.39 -6.46
N GLY A 96 -35.95 -5.82 -7.36
CA GLY A 96 -36.18 -5.88 -8.80
C GLY A 96 -36.11 -4.54 -9.55
N ARG A 97 -35.80 -3.42 -8.87
CA ARG A 97 -35.70 -2.09 -9.48
C ARG A 97 -34.27 -1.61 -9.54
N ALA A 98 -33.89 -0.99 -10.66
CA ALA A 98 -32.63 -0.28 -10.79
C ALA A 98 -32.69 1.05 -10.03
N ILE A 99 -31.78 1.21 -9.06
CA ILE A 99 -31.67 2.40 -8.22
C ILE A 99 -30.26 2.95 -8.36
N GLU A 100 -30.15 4.23 -8.68
CA GLU A 100 -28.89 4.95 -8.62
C GLU A 100 -28.44 5.14 -7.17
N VAL A 101 -27.16 4.90 -6.95
CA VAL A 101 -26.52 4.96 -5.65
C VAL A 101 -25.42 6.01 -5.72
N ASP A 102 -25.39 6.91 -4.76
CA ASP A 102 -24.27 7.80 -4.43
C ASP A 102 -24.12 7.83 -2.91
N GLU A 103 -23.36 6.85 -2.39
CA GLU A 103 -23.22 6.63 -0.94
C GLU A 103 -21.87 7.13 -0.46
N ALA A 104 -21.89 8.02 0.55
CA ALA A 104 -20.69 8.37 1.29
C ALA A 104 -20.12 7.16 2.02
N GLN A 105 -18.79 7.09 2.11
CA GLN A 105 -18.07 5.97 2.72
C GLN A 105 -17.18 6.43 3.87
N LEU A 106 -16.84 5.51 4.76
CA LEU A 106 -15.78 5.67 5.74
C LEU A 106 -14.63 4.71 5.43
N TRP A 107 -13.40 5.14 5.71
CA TRP A 107 -12.23 4.29 5.62
C TRP A 107 -12.41 3.05 6.49
N LYS A 108 -12.27 1.88 5.88
CA LYS A 108 -12.13 0.62 6.60
C LYS A 108 -10.66 0.35 6.83
N LYS A 109 -10.34 -0.47 7.84
CA LYS A 109 -8.97 -0.86 8.18
C LYS A 109 -8.82 -2.37 8.17
N ALA A 110 -7.64 -2.86 7.82
CA ALA A 110 -7.25 -4.27 7.91
C ALA A 110 -5.73 -4.34 8.11
N LEU A 111 -5.21 -5.52 8.44
CA LEU A 111 -3.77 -5.77 8.50
C LEU A 111 -3.28 -6.38 7.20
N VAL A 112 -2.09 -5.98 6.78
CA VAL A 112 -1.29 -6.56 5.70
C VAL A 112 0.13 -6.65 6.23
N ALA A 113 0.71 -7.85 6.32
CA ALA A 113 2.03 -8.06 6.93
C ALA A 113 2.19 -7.27 8.25
N ASP A 114 1.23 -7.46 9.17
CA ASP A 114 1.11 -6.82 10.49
C ASP A 114 1.01 -5.28 10.50
N GLN A 115 0.85 -4.66 9.32
CA GLN A 115 0.73 -3.21 9.17
C GLN A 115 -0.71 -2.81 8.83
N THR A 116 -1.20 -1.75 9.46
CA THR A 116 -2.58 -1.30 9.25
C THR A 116 -2.72 -0.56 7.92
N VAL A 117 -3.60 -1.05 7.07
CA VAL A 117 -3.93 -0.43 5.78
C VAL A 117 -5.38 0.06 5.76
N LYS A 118 -5.61 1.21 5.12
CA LYS A 118 -6.96 1.73 4.85
C LYS A 118 -7.49 1.17 3.53
N TRP A 119 -8.78 0.90 3.46
CA TRP A 119 -9.43 0.43 2.22
C TRP A 119 -10.89 0.87 2.12
N TYR A 120 -11.44 0.76 0.91
CA TYR A 120 -12.78 1.23 0.54
C TYR A 120 -13.39 0.40 -0.59
N HIS A 121 -14.69 0.57 -0.83
CA HIS A 121 -15.39 -0.02 -1.99
C HIS A 121 -15.21 0.93 -3.18
N ALA A 122 -14.48 0.49 -4.20
CA ALA A 122 -14.15 1.30 -5.36
C ALA A 122 -15.22 1.22 -6.46
N HIS A 123 -15.75 0.02 -6.74
CA HIS A 123 -16.75 -0.18 -7.79
C HIS A 123 -17.83 -1.17 -7.39
N LEU A 124 -19.09 -0.82 -7.65
CA LEU A 124 -20.23 -1.73 -7.54
C LEU A 124 -20.10 -2.87 -8.56
N PRO A 125 -20.67 -4.06 -8.26
CA PRO A 125 -20.61 -5.17 -9.19
C PRO A 125 -21.39 -4.85 -10.47
N SER A 126 -20.96 -5.46 -11.58
CA SER A 126 -21.60 -5.36 -12.88
C SER A 126 -21.76 -6.74 -13.54
N ALA A 127 -22.32 -6.74 -14.76
CA ALA A 127 -22.35 -7.94 -15.59
C ALA A 127 -20.94 -8.49 -15.87
N HIS A 128 -19.91 -7.64 -15.94
CA HIS A 128 -18.56 -8.02 -16.36
C HIS A 128 -17.59 -8.25 -15.20
N TYR A 129 -17.83 -7.68 -14.03
CA TYR A 129 -16.93 -7.79 -12.86
C TYR A 129 -17.71 -7.83 -11.54
N GLY A 130 -17.12 -8.43 -10.50
CA GLY A 130 -17.62 -8.46 -9.13
C GLY A 130 -17.52 -7.11 -8.42
N SER A 131 -17.77 -7.03 -7.12
CA SER A 131 -17.52 -5.76 -6.41
C SER A 131 -16.01 -5.57 -6.29
N ILE A 132 -15.50 -4.37 -6.53
CA ILE A 132 -14.05 -4.09 -6.44
C ILE A 132 -13.77 -3.26 -5.20
N PHE A 133 -12.94 -3.80 -4.31
CA PHE A 133 -12.43 -3.11 -3.13
C PHE A 133 -10.96 -2.78 -3.35
N ARG A 134 -10.51 -1.65 -2.80
CA ARG A 134 -9.16 -1.14 -3.03
C ARG A 134 -8.57 -0.59 -1.75
N THR A 135 -7.28 -0.83 -1.50
CA THR A 135 -6.54 -0.13 -0.44
C THR A 135 -6.16 1.28 -0.88
N LEU A 136 -6.04 2.19 0.08
CA LEU A 136 -5.27 3.39 -0.15
C LEU A 136 -3.83 2.98 -0.53
N GLY A 137 -3.18 3.76 -1.40
CA GLY A 137 -1.74 3.63 -1.58
C GLY A 137 -1.07 3.75 -0.22
N THR A 138 -0.28 2.74 0.16
CA THR A 138 0.30 2.66 1.50
C THR A 138 1.74 2.22 1.43
N GLU A 139 2.56 2.83 2.27
CA GLU A 139 3.89 2.34 2.56
C GLU A 139 3.80 1.07 3.39
N LEU A 140 4.53 0.03 3.01
CA LEU A 140 4.71 -1.17 3.82
C LEU A 140 6.19 -1.51 3.89
N LYS A 141 6.58 -2.10 5.02
CA LYS A 141 7.94 -2.48 5.35
C LYS A 141 8.05 -3.99 5.54
N ASP A 142 9.08 -4.61 4.98
CA ASP A 142 9.37 -6.02 5.23
C ASP A 142 10.12 -6.24 6.56
N GLY A 143 10.36 -7.51 6.92
CA GLY A 143 11.09 -7.85 8.14
C GLY A 143 12.54 -7.38 8.17
N SER A 144 13.15 -7.12 7.01
CA SER A 144 14.54 -6.67 6.88
C SER A 144 14.71 -5.15 7.06
N GLY A 145 13.62 -4.40 6.92
CA GLY A 145 13.70 -2.95 6.97
C GLY A 145 13.27 -2.25 5.69
N LYS A 146 13.17 -2.99 4.58
CA LYS A 146 12.98 -2.41 3.26
C LYS A 146 11.54 -1.99 3.06
N ILE A 147 11.39 -0.88 2.36
CA ILE A 147 10.11 -0.19 2.19
C ILE A 147 9.69 -0.26 0.73
N GLY A 148 8.38 -0.40 0.52
CA GLY A 148 7.74 -0.25 -0.79
C GLY A 148 6.39 0.46 -0.67
N GLN A 149 5.87 0.91 -1.80
CA GLN A 149 4.53 1.48 -1.92
C GLN A 149 3.61 0.44 -2.53
N TYR A 150 2.47 0.18 -1.90
CA TYR A 150 1.57 -0.90 -2.28
C TYR A 150 0.14 -0.44 -2.45
N ARG A 151 -0.54 -1.04 -3.43
CA ARG A 151 -1.99 -0.99 -3.60
C ARG A 151 -2.49 -2.40 -3.84
N ILE A 152 -3.52 -2.78 -3.10
CA ILE A 152 -4.16 -4.07 -3.23
C ILE A 152 -5.60 -3.84 -3.67
N GLU A 153 -6.02 -4.60 -4.68
CA GLU A 153 -7.40 -4.66 -5.13
C GLU A 153 -7.96 -6.07 -4.98
N VAL A 154 -9.20 -6.14 -4.55
CA VAL A 154 -9.95 -7.38 -4.44
C VAL A 154 -11.24 -7.24 -5.21
N GLU A 155 -11.39 -8.05 -6.26
CA GLU A 155 -12.67 -8.30 -6.90
C GLU A 155 -13.34 -9.45 -6.17
N GLY A 156 -14.54 -9.23 -5.63
CA GLY A 156 -15.28 -10.22 -4.84
C GLY A 156 -16.22 -9.56 -3.84
N THR A 157 -16.11 -9.95 -2.58
CA THR A 157 -16.95 -9.48 -1.47
C THR A 157 -16.15 -8.69 -0.44
N LYS A 158 -16.86 -7.89 0.37
CA LYS A 158 -16.28 -7.14 1.48
C LYS A 158 -15.51 -8.04 2.47
N ASN A 159 -16.01 -9.25 2.71
CA ASN A 159 -15.36 -10.21 3.62
C ASN A 159 -14.09 -10.80 2.99
N GLN A 160 -14.12 -11.13 1.70
CA GLN A 160 -12.93 -11.57 0.97
C GLN A 160 -11.84 -10.49 1.00
N MET A 161 -12.19 -9.21 0.79
CA MET A 161 -11.22 -8.11 0.93
C MET A 161 -10.52 -8.14 2.29
N ARG A 162 -11.28 -8.19 3.40
CA ARG A 162 -10.68 -8.22 4.74
C ARG A 162 -9.80 -9.46 4.95
N ASN A 163 -10.27 -10.63 4.54
CA ASN A 163 -9.58 -11.89 4.79
C ASN A 163 -8.31 -12.01 3.93
N TRP A 164 -8.39 -11.71 2.64
CA TRP A 164 -7.25 -11.85 1.74
C TRP A 164 -6.15 -10.83 2.03
N LEU A 165 -6.47 -9.65 2.55
CA LEU A 165 -5.45 -8.73 3.06
C LEU A 165 -4.64 -9.33 4.21
N SER A 166 -5.30 -10.04 5.14
CA SER A 166 -4.61 -10.71 6.26
C SER A 166 -3.77 -11.92 5.84
N GLU A 167 -3.97 -12.43 4.63
CA GLU A 167 -3.18 -13.52 4.05
C GLU A 167 -1.91 -13.02 3.34
N LEU A 168 -1.71 -11.70 3.24
CA LEU A 168 -0.58 -11.12 2.53
C LEU A 168 0.66 -11.04 3.42
N SER A 169 1.78 -11.49 2.88
CA SER A 169 3.06 -11.47 3.57
C SER A 169 4.22 -11.16 2.63
N PHE A 170 5.30 -10.64 3.21
CA PHE A 170 6.61 -10.63 2.56
C PHE A 170 7.27 -12.01 2.71
N PRO A 171 8.07 -12.46 1.74
CA PRO A 171 8.97 -13.59 1.91
C PRO A 171 9.82 -13.39 3.17
N GLN A 172 10.00 -14.47 3.92
CA GLN A 172 10.93 -14.52 5.05
C GLN A 172 12.38 -14.64 4.54
#